data_AF-A0A067JYS8-F1
#
_entry.id   AF-A0A067JYS8-F1
#
_cell.length_a   1.000
_cell.length_b   1.000
_cell.length_c   1.000
_cell.angle_alpha   90.00
_cell.angle_beta   90.00
_cell.angle_gamma   90.00
#
_symmetry.space_group_name_H-M   'P 1'
#
loop_
_entity.id
_entity.type
_entity.pdbx_description
1 polymer ?
#
loop_
_entity_poly.entity_id
_entity_poly.type
_entity_poly.pdbx_seq_one_letter_code
_entity_poly.pdbx_strand_id
1 'polypeptide(L)'
;MDFALGRELSPPFDPYSSGSHSLIAAYMIPYVSLTGYIGINQRIEGSASKQLVAGLLAMVSGQDAVIRGLLYEKAFEKVNPYDITVAEFTGRISDLRNKLGHNGFKDEGLVAPEFQPENKIRGNVLAGNKNSIGFARSPGEVLRIVYGGGNERAPGGFFPHGANGRIARWYFN
;
A
#
# COMPACT_ATOMS: atom_id res chain seq x y z
N MET A 1 -12.59 -1.07 2.36
CA MET A 1 -12.27 -2.42 2.86
C MET A 1 -13.10 -3.47 2.14
N ASP A 2 -14.39 -3.22 1.94
CA ASP A 2 -15.32 -4.12 1.23
C ASP A 2 -14.81 -4.55 -0.15
N PHE A 3 -14.31 -3.60 -0.95
CA PHE A 3 -13.68 -3.91 -2.25
C PHE A 3 -12.49 -4.88 -2.15
N ALA A 4 -11.70 -4.82 -1.08
CA ALA A 4 -10.58 -5.74 -0.88
C ALA A 4 -11.08 -7.15 -0.54
N LEU A 5 -12.11 -7.23 0.30
CA LEU A 5 -12.69 -8.50 0.75
C LEU A 5 -13.71 -9.10 -0.23
N GLY A 6 -14.10 -8.36 -1.26
CA GLY A 6 -15.08 -8.80 -2.26
C GLY A 6 -16.51 -8.95 -1.71
N ARG A 7 -16.79 -8.39 -0.53
CA ARG A 7 -18.10 -8.43 0.14
C ARG A 7 -18.29 -7.19 1.00
N GLU A 8 -19.55 -6.81 1.20
CA GLU A 8 -19.91 -5.77 2.17
C GLU A 8 -19.61 -6.25 3.59
N LEU A 9 -18.97 -5.38 4.38
CA LEU A 9 -18.67 -5.67 5.78
C LEU A 9 -19.85 -5.24 6.66
N SER A 10 -20.28 -6.15 7.54
CA SER A 10 -21.34 -5.88 8.52
C SER A 10 -20.83 -6.20 9.93
N PRO A 11 -20.70 -5.21 10.83
CA PRO A 11 -20.83 -3.76 10.57
C PRO A 11 -19.72 -3.24 9.63
N PRO A 12 -19.89 -2.05 9.01
CA PRO A 12 -18.84 -1.44 8.20
C PRO A 12 -17.50 -1.34 8.95
N PHE A 13 -16.39 -1.42 8.22
CA PHE A 13 -15.06 -1.33 8.84
C PHE A 13 -14.85 0.01 9.54
N ASP A 14 -14.68 -0.04 10.87
CA ASP A 14 -14.36 1.12 11.69
C ASP A 14 -12.87 1.09 12.11
N PRO A 15 -12.02 2.01 11.59
CA PRO A 15 -10.61 2.07 11.92
C PRO A 15 -10.33 2.40 13.39
N TYR A 16 -11.30 2.91 14.15
CA TYR A 16 -11.13 3.32 15.55
C TYR A 16 -11.66 2.30 16.56
N SER A 17 -12.27 1.21 16.10
CA SER A 17 -12.92 0.23 16.97
C SER A 17 -11.94 -0.60 17.82
N SER A 18 -10.71 -0.83 17.35
CA SER A 18 -9.65 -1.50 18.12
C SER A 18 -8.26 -1.25 17.53
N GLY A 19 -7.22 -1.61 18.29
CA GLY A 19 -5.83 -1.49 17.82
C GLY A 19 -5.55 -2.22 16.50
N SER A 20 -6.12 -3.42 16.30
CA SER A 20 -5.97 -4.15 15.03
C SER A 20 -6.65 -3.44 13.87
N HIS A 21 -7.83 -2.83 14.07
CA HIS A 21 -8.50 -2.03 13.04
C HIS A 21 -7.69 -0.78 12.70
N SER A 22 -7.14 -0.10 13.71
CA SER A 22 -6.30 1.08 13.50
C SER A 22 -5.04 0.73 12.71
N LEU A 23 -4.38 -0.39 13.04
CA LEU A 23 -3.20 -0.85 12.30
C LEU A 23 -3.53 -1.28 10.87
N ILE A 24 -4.63 -2.00 10.65
CA ILE A 24 -5.09 -2.38 9.29
C ILE A 24 -5.44 -1.15 8.46
N ALA A 25 -6.04 -0.13 9.06
CA ALA A 25 -6.29 1.14 8.40
C ALA A 25 -4.98 1.86 8.04
N ALA A 26 -4.02 1.92 8.97
CA ALA A 26 -2.72 2.53 8.76
C ALA A 26 -1.88 1.81 7.69
N TYR A 27 -2.07 0.50 7.53
CA TYR A 27 -1.44 -0.30 6.48
C TYR A 27 -1.80 0.16 5.06
N MET A 28 -2.91 0.89 4.87
CA MET A 28 -3.52 1.18 3.55
C MET A 28 -2.62 1.93 2.54
N ILE A 29 -1.72 2.79 3.03
CA ILE A 29 -1.03 3.79 2.21
C ILE A 29 0.51 3.67 2.20
N PRO A 30 1.20 3.38 3.32
CA PRO A 30 2.67 3.48 3.39
C PRO A 30 3.41 2.74 2.26
N TYR A 31 3.01 1.51 1.94
CA TYR A 31 3.60 0.73 0.85
C TYR A 31 3.47 1.39 -0.54
N VAL A 32 2.33 2.03 -0.81
CA VAL A 32 2.12 2.77 -2.07
C VAL A 32 2.98 4.02 -2.08
N SER A 33 3.06 4.72 -0.94
CA SER A 33 3.87 5.93 -0.78
C SER A 33 5.36 5.67 -0.99
N LEU A 34 5.94 4.65 -0.34
CA LEU A 34 7.38 4.38 -0.45
C LEU A 34 7.77 4.04 -1.89
N THR A 35 6.98 3.20 -2.57
CA THR A 35 7.22 2.83 -3.97
C THR A 35 6.99 4.00 -4.93
N GLY A 36 6.09 4.92 -4.57
CA GLY A 36 5.90 6.20 -5.25
C GLY A 36 7.12 7.11 -5.11
N TYR A 37 7.69 7.27 -3.92
CA TYR A 37 8.89 8.08 -3.70
C TYR A 37 10.12 7.55 -4.44
N ILE A 38 10.28 6.22 -4.52
CA ILE A 38 11.32 5.60 -5.36
C ILE A 38 11.13 5.99 -6.83
N GLY A 39 9.89 5.98 -7.33
CA GLY A 39 9.56 6.43 -8.68
C GLY A 39 9.80 7.93 -8.91
N ILE A 40 9.56 8.78 -7.91
CA ILE A 40 9.86 10.22 -7.96
C ILE A 40 11.37 10.45 -8.07
N ASN A 41 12.18 9.70 -7.32
CA ASN A 41 13.64 9.86 -7.30
C ASN A 41 14.28 9.65 -8.68
N GLN A 42 13.64 8.89 -9.58
CA GLN A 42 14.10 8.70 -10.95
C GLN A 42 13.84 9.90 -11.88
N ARG A 43 13.00 10.85 -11.47
CA ARG A 43 12.52 11.96 -12.31
C ARG A 43 12.81 13.34 -11.73
N ILE A 44 13.13 13.43 -10.44
CA ILE A 44 13.38 14.70 -9.76
C ILE A 44 14.84 15.14 -9.95
N GLU A 45 15.02 16.41 -10.26
CA GLU A 45 16.33 17.03 -10.47
C GLU A 45 16.69 17.98 -9.32
N GLY A 46 17.99 18.25 -9.14
CA GLY A 46 18.49 19.10 -8.08
C GLY A 46 18.78 18.37 -6.75
N SER A 47 19.86 18.79 -6.08
CA SER A 47 20.34 18.16 -4.83
C SER A 47 19.33 18.32 -3.69
N ALA A 48 18.80 19.52 -3.49
CA ALA A 48 17.82 19.80 -2.43
C ALA A 48 16.53 18.97 -2.60
N SER A 49 16.02 18.85 -3.82
CA SER A 49 14.82 18.07 -4.11
C SER A 49 15.05 16.56 -3.94
N LYS A 50 16.21 16.04 -4.37
CA LYS A 50 16.59 14.64 -4.12
C LYS A 50 16.77 14.37 -2.61
N GLN A 51 17.35 15.30 -1.87
CA GLN A 51 17.49 15.18 -0.41
C GLN A 51 16.12 15.13 0.27
N LEU A 52 15.17 15.99 -0.13
CA LEU A 52 13.80 15.98 0.38
C LEU A 52 13.12 14.63 0.11
N VAL A 53 13.17 14.13 -1.13
CA VAL A 53 12.55 12.84 -1.50
C VAL A 53 13.20 11.67 -0.76
N ALA A 54 14.53 11.66 -0.63
CA ALA A 54 15.24 10.64 0.14
C ALA A 54 14.84 10.66 1.63
N GLY A 55 14.70 11.85 2.23
CA GLY A 55 14.26 12.00 3.62
C GLY A 55 12.82 11.51 3.82
N LEU A 56 11.90 11.87 2.93
CA LEU A 56 10.52 11.37 2.97
C LEU A 56 10.45 9.86 2.79
N LEU A 57 11.21 9.32 1.82
CA LEU A 57 11.31 7.87 1.59
C LEU A 57 11.78 7.13 2.85
N ALA A 58 12.81 7.64 3.54
CA ALA A 58 13.31 7.03 4.78
C ALA A 58 12.23 6.97 5.86
N MET A 59 11.49 8.08 6.06
CA MET A 59 10.42 8.15 7.07
C MET A 59 9.27 7.19 6.76
N VAL A 60 8.77 7.18 5.52
CA VAL A 60 7.65 6.30 5.16
C VAL A 60 8.05 4.82 5.13
N SER A 61 9.32 4.51 4.82
CA SER A 61 9.82 3.13 4.87
C SER A 61 9.87 2.62 6.31
N GLY A 62 10.33 3.46 7.25
CA GLY A 62 10.29 3.13 8.67
C GLY A 62 8.87 2.95 9.19
N GLN A 63 7.94 3.83 8.78
CA GLN A 63 6.52 3.72 9.14
C GLN A 63 5.89 2.41 8.61
N ASP A 64 6.11 2.07 7.33
CA ASP A 64 5.61 0.83 6.73
C ASP A 64 6.14 -0.40 7.49
N ALA A 65 7.44 -0.44 7.77
CA ALA A 65 8.07 -1.53 8.50
C ALA A 65 7.52 -1.71 9.93
N VAL A 66 7.34 -0.61 10.67
CA VAL A 66 6.77 -0.66 12.04
C VAL A 66 5.32 -1.17 12.00
N ILE A 67 4.49 -0.63 11.11
CA ILE A 67 3.09 -1.06 10.99
C ILE A 67 3.00 -2.54 10.58
N ARG A 68 3.79 -2.95 9.58
CA ARG A 68 3.85 -4.36 9.14
C ARG A 68 4.36 -5.28 10.24
N GLY A 69 5.35 -4.85 11.03
CA GLY A 69 5.86 -5.62 12.16
C GLY A 69 4.79 -5.86 13.23
N LEU A 70 4.09 -4.81 13.65
CA LEU A 70 3.00 -4.90 14.62
C LEU A 70 1.83 -5.76 14.10
N LEU A 71 1.50 -5.67 12.82
CA LEU A 71 0.48 -6.52 12.21
C LEU A 71 0.93 -7.97 12.08
N TYR A 72 2.23 -8.21 11.83
CA TYR A 72 2.80 -9.55 11.71
C TYR A 72 2.73 -10.32 13.03
N GLU A 73 2.98 -9.65 14.17
CA GLU A 73 2.77 -10.25 15.50
C GLU A 73 1.33 -10.75 15.70
N LYS A 74 0.37 -10.11 15.02
CA LYS A 74 -1.06 -10.40 15.07
C LYS A 74 -1.57 -11.18 13.88
N ALA A 75 -0.70 -11.67 13.00
CA ALA A 75 -1.04 -12.18 11.68
C ALA A 75 -2.17 -13.23 11.69
N PHE A 76 -2.19 -14.10 12.70
CA PHE A 76 -3.17 -15.18 12.83
C PHE A 76 -4.34 -14.86 13.78
N GLU A 77 -4.35 -13.68 14.41
CA GLU A 77 -5.49 -13.20 15.18
C GLU A 77 -6.67 -12.91 14.24
N LYS A 78 -7.88 -13.23 14.69
CA LYS A 78 -9.11 -12.90 13.96
C LYS A 78 -9.46 -11.42 14.14
N VAL A 79 -9.80 -10.76 13.04
CA VAL A 79 -10.33 -9.39 13.03
C VAL A 79 -11.81 -9.46 13.35
N ASN A 80 -12.16 -9.39 14.63
CA ASN A 80 -13.57 -9.36 15.05
C ASN A 80 -14.28 -8.12 14.49
N PRO A 81 -15.52 -8.22 13.97
CA PRO A 81 -16.39 -9.41 13.91
C PRO A 81 -16.35 -10.16 12.56
N TYR A 82 -15.36 -9.93 11.72
CA TYR A 82 -15.36 -10.36 10.30
C TYR A 82 -14.97 -11.82 10.05
N ASP A 83 -14.50 -12.52 11.09
CA ASP A 83 -14.01 -13.91 11.05
C ASP A 83 -12.91 -14.18 10.01
N ILE A 84 -12.08 -13.17 9.71
CA ILE A 84 -10.88 -13.29 8.86
C ILE A 84 -9.64 -12.92 9.67
N THR A 85 -8.49 -13.52 9.34
CA THR A 85 -7.25 -13.22 10.06
C THR A 85 -6.65 -11.89 9.62
N VAL A 86 -5.78 -11.28 10.44
CA VAL A 86 -5.04 -10.07 10.06
C VAL A 86 -4.21 -10.29 8.78
N ALA A 87 -3.56 -11.44 8.65
CA ALA A 87 -2.78 -11.80 7.47
C ALA A 87 -3.66 -11.91 6.22
N GLU A 88 -4.84 -12.53 6.33
CA GLU A 88 -5.77 -12.61 5.21
C GLU A 88 -6.28 -11.21 4.83
N PHE A 89 -6.68 -10.40 5.82
CA PHE A 89 -7.21 -9.06 5.56
C PHE A 89 -6.17 -8.20 4.84
N THR A 90 -4.94 -8.14 5.35
CA THR A 90 -3.86 -7.37 4.73
C THR A 90 -3.46 -7.92 3.37
N GLY A 91 -3.44 -9.25 3.17
CA GLY A 91 -3.23 -9.86 1.86
C GLY A 91 -4.28 -9.41 0.83
N ARG A 92 -5.56 -9.40 1.21
CA ARG A 92 -6.65 -8.89 0.34
C ARG A 92 -6.49 -7.41 -0.01
N ILE A 93 -5.98 -6.60 0.91
CA ILE A 93 -5.65 -5.19 0.64
C ILE A 93 -4.51 -5.08 -0.38
N SER A 94 -3.45 -5.89 -0.24
CA SER A 94 -2.34 -5.92 -1.20
C SER A 94 -2.78 -6.38 -2.59
N ASP A 95 -3.62 -7.42 -2.67
CA ASP A 95 -4.22 -7.89 -3.92
C ASP A 95 -5.05 -6.78 -4.60
N LEU A 96 -5.84 -6.04 -3.82
CA LEU A 96 -6.59 -4.91 -4.34
C LEU A 96 -5.66 -3.85 -4.94
N ARG A 97 -4.55 -3.48 -4.27
CA ARG A 97 -3.61 -2.50 -4.82
C ARG A 97 -2.92 -2.98 -6.09
N ASN A 98 -2.59 -4.27 -6.16
CA ASN A 98 -2.05 -4.89 -7.38
C ASN A 98 -3.06 -4.78 -8.53
N LYS A 99 -4.32 -5.13 -8.26
CA LYS A 99 -5.41 -4.98 -9.23
C LYS A 99 -5.55 -3.53 -9.70
N LEU A 100 -5.61 -2.57 -8.79
CA LEU A 100 -5.78 -1.15 -9.13
C LEU A 100 -4.57 -0.57 -9.88
N GLY A 101 -3.36 -1.06 -9.60
CA GLY A 101 -2.13 -0.57 -10.25
C GLY A 101 -2.04 -0.92 -11.75
N HIS A 102 -2.68 -2.01 -12.20
CA HIS A 102 -2.56 -2.56 -13.57
C HIS A 102 -1.11 -2.84 -14.02
N ASN A 103 -0.20 -3.16 -13.09
CA ASN A 103 1.21 -3.38 -13.41
C ASN A 103 1.81 -4.59 -12.66
N GLY A 104 1.08 -5.70 -12.73
CA GLY A 104 1.48 -6.97 -12.16
C GLY A 104 1.44 -7.00 -10.63
N PHE A 105 2.15 -7.98 -10.08
CA PHE A 105 2.20 -8.26 -8.65
C PHE A 105 3.38 -7.51 -8.02
N LYS A 106 3.06 -6.44 -7.28
CA LYS A 106 4.04 -5.55 -6.65
C LYS A 106 3.87 -5.47 -5.14
N ASP A 107 2.64 -5.50 -4.64
CA ASP A 107 2.35 -5.46 -3.20
C ASP A 107 2.15 -6.87 -2.66
N GLU A 108 2.76 -7.13 -1.53
CA GLU A 108 2.74 -8.41 -0.84
C GLU A 108 2.10 -8.24 0.54
N GLY A 109 1.33 -9.24 0.96
CA GLY A 109 0.75 -9.31 2.30
C GLY A 109 1.83 -9.53 3.37
N LEU A 110 1.41 -9.71 4.62
CA LEU A 110 2.33 -9.93 5.75
C LEU A 110 3.01 -11.30 5.73
N VAL A 111 2.37 -12.27 5.09
CA VAL A 111 2.87 -13.65 4.97
C VAL A 111 3.06 -13.94 3.49
N ALA A 112 4.30 -14.22 3.09
CA ALA A 112 4.61 -14.53 1.71
C ALA A 112 4.04 -15.91 1.34
N PRO A 113 3.34 -16.07 0.20
CA PRO A 113 2.99 -17.39 -0.30
C PRO A 113 4.25 -18.18 -0.66
N GLU A 114 4.20 -19.51 -0.52
CA GLU A 114 5.33 -20.46 -0.70
C GLU A 114 5.98 -20.47 -2.11
N PHE A 115 5.52 -19.64 -3.05
CA PHE A 115 5.96 -19.61 -4.44
C PHE A 115 6.67 -18.31 -4.86
N GLN A 116 7.07 -17.46 -3.90
CA GLN A 116 7.63 -16.14 -4.17
C GLN A 116 9.16 -16.07 -4.00
N PRO A 117 9.85 -15.06 -4.57
CA PRO A 117 11.31 -15.02 -4.61
C PRO A 117 11.96 -15.11 -3.22
N GLU A 118 11.24 -14.72 -2.16
CA GLU A 118 11.64 -14.82 -0.77
C GLU A 118 11.42 -16.20 -0.13
N ASN A 119 11.35 -17.29 -0.92
CA ASN A 119 11.18 -18.72 -0.56
C ASN A 119 12.03 -19.29 0.62
N LYS A 120 12.70 -18.44 1.41
CA LYS A 120 13.42 -18.75 2.63
C LYS A 120 12.83 -18.09 3.89
N ILE A 121 11.90 -17.14 3.79
CA ILE A 121 11.33 -16.39 4.93
C ILE A 121 9.80 -16.30 4.78
N ARG A 122 9.05 -16.68 5.82
CA ARG A 122 7.57 -16.67 5.80
C ARG A 122 6.96 -15.27 5.96
N GLY A 123 7.66 -14.36 6.65
CA GLY A 123 7.16 -13.01 6.95
C GLY A 123 7.67 -11.96 5.99
N ASN A 124 6.79 -11.04 5.59
CA ASN A 124 7.11 -9.88 4.77
C ASN A 124 6.77 -8.57 5.52
N VAL A 125 7.79 -8.05 6.21
CA VAL A 125 7.72 -6.78 6.94
C VAL A 125 8.35 -5.62 6.15
N LEU A 126 9.20 -5.91 5.16
CA LEU A 126 9.91 -4.90 4.38
C LEU A 126 9.55 -4.99 2.90
N ALA A 127 9.23 -3.85 2.29
CA ALA A 127 8.98 -3.77 0.86
C ALA A 127 10.28 -3.87 0.05
N GLY A 128 10.46 -4.97 -0.68
CA GLY A 128 11.61 -5.19 -1.55
C GLY A 128 11.27 -6.06 -2.76
N ASN A 129 12.09 -5.98 -3.80
CA ASN A 129 12.09 -7.00 -4.85
C ASN A 129 12.95 -8.21 -4.42
N LYS A 130 13.11 -9.20 -5.31
CA LYS A 130 13.94 -10.39 -5.09
C LYS A 130 15.40 -10.16 -4.65
N ASN A 131 15.91 -8.93 -4.82
CA ASN A 131 17.26 -8.53 -4.42
C ASN A 131 17.24 -7.64 -3.16
N SER A 132 16.11 -7.56 -2.44
CA SER A 132 15.88 -6.66 -1.30
C SER A 132 16.07 -5.18 -1.63
N ILE A 133 15.78 -4.80 -2.89
CA ILE A 133 15.82 -3.41 -3.34
C ILE A 133 14.39 -2.90 -3.51
N GLY A 134 14.08 -1.74 -2.95
CA GLY A 134 12.80 -1.08 -3.17
C GLY A 134 12.56 -0.81 -4.67
N PHE A 135 11.31 -0.94 -5.11
CA PHE A 135 10.94 -0.80 -6.52
C PHE A 135 10.02 0.40 -6.76
N ALA A 136 9.98 0.86 -8.01
CA ALA A 136 9.23 2.05 -8.39
C ALA A 136 7.77 1.72 -8.79
N ARG A 137 6.85 2.60 -8.40
CA ARG A 137 5.55 2.77 -9.07
C ARG A 137 5.55 4.08 -9.86
N SER A 138 4.96 4.04 -11.05
CA SER A 138 4.72 5.25 -11.84
C SER A 138 3.63 6.12 -11.20
N PRO A 139 3.56 7.43 -11.53
CA PRO A 139 2.49 8.30 -11.04
C PRO A 139 1.09 7.78 -11.37
N GLY A 140 0.89 7.23 -12.58
CA GLY A 140 -0.39 6.64 -12.98
C GLY A 140 -0.78 5.47 -12.08
N GLU A 141 0.14 4.54 -11.80
CA GLU A 141 -0.11 3.44 -10.86
C GLU A 141 -0.51 3.94 -9.47
N VAL A 142 0.22 4.93 -8.94
CA VAL A 142 -0.08 5.52 -7.64
C VAL A 142 -1.48 6.14 -7.64
N LEU A 143 -1.81 6.95 -8.65
CA LEU A 143 -3.11 7.63 -8.79
C LEU A 143 -4.28 6.64 -8.88
N ARG A 144 -4.16 5.59 -9.69
CA ARG A 144 -5.19 4.54 -9.80
C ARG A 144 -5.49 3.88 -8.45
N ILE A 145 -4.44 3.65 -7.64
CA ILE A 145 -4.58 3.05 -6.31
C ILE A 145 -5.23 4.03 -5.33
N VAL A 146 -4.71 5.26 -5.22
CA VAL A 146 -5.23 6.22 -4.22
C VAL A 146 -6.63 6.77 -4.58
N TYR A 147 -7.00 6.78 -5.86
CA TYR A 147 -8.38 7.06 -6.30
C TYR A 147 -9.31 5.86 -6.12
N GLY A 148 -8.77 4.66 -5.91
CA GLY A 148 -9.54 3.45 -5.60
C GLY A 148 -10.27 2.81 -6.78
N GLY A 149 -10.35 3.49 -7.93
CA GLY A 149 -11.11 3.03 -9.10
C GLY A 149 -10.28 2.33 -10.19
N GLY A 150 -8.95 2.27 -10.06
CA GLY A 150 -8.10 1.67 -11.12
C GLY A 150 -7.93 2.59 -12.34
N ASN A 151 -8.37 3.84 -12.24
CA ASN A 151 -8.31 4.83 -13.30
C ASN A 151 -7.73 6.15 -12.77
N GLU A 152 -6.55 6.53 -13.26
CA GLU A 152 -5.83 7.75 -12.89
C GLU A 152 -6.52 9.05 -13.36
N ARG A 153 -7.55 8.92 -14.21
CA ARG A 153 -8.39 10.03 -14.71
C ARG A 153 -9.71 10.18 -13.95
N ALA A 154 -10.04 9.26 -13.04
CA ALA A 154 -11.30 9.27 -12.30
C ALA A 154 -11.02 9.38 -10.80
N PRO A 155 -11.09 10.59 -10.21
CA PRO A 155 -10.93 10.80 -8.77
C PRO A 155 -11.92 10.00 -7.93
N GLY A 156 -11.52 9.72 -6.69
CA GLY A 156 -12.28 8.89 -5.76
C GLY A 156 -11.45 8.52 -4.53
N GLY A 157 -11.93 7.58 -3.74
CA GLY A 157 -11.17 6.98 -2.65
C GLY A 157 -10.56 8.02 -1.70
N PHE A 158 -9.23 8.00 -1.56
CA PHE A 158 -8.50 8.88 -0.65
C PHE A 158 -8.46 10.35 -1.14
N PHE A 159 -8.58 10.57 -2.44
CA PHE A 159 -8.62 11.90 -3.05
C PHE A 159 -9.89 12.06 -3.89
N PRO A 160 -11.06 12.24 -3.24
CA PRO A 160 -12.36 12.29 -3.92
C PRO A 160 -12.48 13.44 -4.93
N HIS A 161 -11.71 14.51 -4.73
CA HIS A 161 -11.66 15.68 -5.63
C HIS A 161 -10.39 15.72 -6.50
N GLY A 162 -9.62 14.63 -6.50
CA GLY A 162 -8.38 14.51 -7.25
C GLY A 162 -7.17 15.10 -6.52
N ALA A 163 -5.99 14.58 -6.86
CA ALA A 163 -4.74 15.09 -6.31
C ALA A 163 -4.38 16.44 -6.95
N ASN A 164 -3.81 17.35 -6.14
CA ASN A 164 -3.65 18.76 -6.52
C ASN A 164 -2.35 19.08 -7.30
N GLY A 165 -1.55 18.08 -7.66
CA GLY A 165 -0.26 18.27 -8.34
C GLY A 165 -0.39 18.38 -9.86
N ARG A 166 0.59 19.03 -10.52
CA ARG A 166 0.64 19.17 -12.00
C ARG A 166 0.50 17.84 -12.73
N ILE A 167 1.15 16.79 -12.23
CA ILE A 167 1.09 15.44 -12.81
C ILE A 167 -0.33 14.87 -12.74
N ALA A 168 -1.00 15.00 -11.59
CA ALA A 168 -2.37 14.51 -11.43
C ALA A 168 -3.36 15.27 -12.32
N ARG A 169 -3.27 16.60 -12.36
CA ARG A 169 -4.16 17.42 -13.21
C ARG A 169 -3.96 17.18 -14.70
N TRP A 170 -2.75 16.80 -15.12
CA TRP A 170 -2.47 16.47 -16.53
C TRP A 170 -3.32 15.31 -17.05
N TYR A 171 -3.73 14.38 -16.19
CA TYR A 171 -4.59 13.25 -16.59
C TYR A 171 -6.04 13.64 -16.92
N PHE A 172 -6.49 14.84 -16.53
CA PHE A 172 -7.85 15.33 -16.79
C PHE A 172 -7.95 16.20 -18.05
N ASN A 173 -6.81 16.53 -18.66
CA ASN A 173 -6.72 17.38 -19.85
C ASN A 173 -6.56 16.55 -21.13
#